data_AF-A0AA42NZY0-F1
#
_entry.id   AF-A0AA42NZY0-F1
#
_cell.length_a   1.000
_cell.length_b   1.000
_cell.length_c   1.000
_cell.angle_alpha   90.00
_cell.angle_beta   90.00
_cell.angle_gamma   90.00
#
_symmetry.space_group_name_H-M   'P 1'
#
loop_
_entity.id
_entity.type
_entity.pdbx_description
1 polymer ?
#
loop_
_entity_poly.entity_id
_entity_poly.type
_entity_poly.pdbx_seq_one_letter_code
_entity_poly.pdbx_strand_id
1 'polypeptide(L)'
;MKRIGILLVVLVVLAWIGSKLVPRSAPVPATAPTTVVAALPKQAQEPAAPQSELERPMSVAEKKAQQEKWFGTETIIAAERAVRRELKDPDSAEFKDVRANYTEEFGVVACGRVNAKNELGGYTGFRRFVFGDGRVILERRDNVSDAWSGACL
;
A
#
# COMPACT_ATOMS: atom_id res chain seq x y z
N MET A 1 -28.56 -6.68 34.21
CA MET A 1 -27.68 -6.30 33.08
C MET A 1 -26.31 -5.69 33.47
N LYS A 2 -26.01 -5.41 34.74
CA LYS A 2 -24.71 -4.84 35.17
C LYS A 2 -23.56 -5.88 35.32
N ARG A 3 -23.88 -7.18 35.45
CA ARG A 3 -22.89 -8.25 35.73
C ARG A 3 -22.18 -8.79 34.48
N ILE A 4 -22.78 -8.66 33.30
CA ILE A 4 -22.21 -9.13 32.03
C ILE A 4 -21.09 -8.17 31.56
N GLY A 5 -21.22 -6.87 31.81
CA GLY A 5 -20.19 -5.88 31.48
C GLY A 5 -18.89 -6.04 32.28
N ILE A 6 -18.97 -6.50 33.54
CA ILE A 6 -17.80 -6.73 34.38
C ILE A 6 -17.00 -7.95 33.88
N LEU A 7 -17.70 -9.01 33.45
CA LEU A 7 -17.07 -10.21 32.90
C LEU A 7 -16.28 -9.93 31.61
N LEU A 8 -16.80 -9.08 30.72
CA LEU A 8 -16.08 -8.68 29.50
C LEU A 8 -14.81 -7.85 29.80
N VAL A 9 -14.87 -6.96 30.79
CA VAL A 9 -13.70 -6.15 31.19
C VAL A 9 -12.61 -7.03 31.82
N VAL A 10 -12.98 -8.02 32.65
CA VAL A 10 -12.01 -8.95 33.27
C VAL A 10 -11.32 -9.83 32.22
N LEU A 11 -12.04 -10.30 31.20
CA LEU A 11 -11.45 -11.11 30.13
C LEU A 11 -10.46 -10.33 29.26
N VAL A 12 -10.73 -9.05 28.98
CA VAL A 12 -9.80 -8.19 28.23
C VAL A 12 -8.53 -7.90 29.04
N VAL A 13 -8.63 -7.72 30.36
CA VAL A 13 -7.45 -7.50 31.22
C VAL A 13 -6.60 -8.76 31.34
N LEU A 14 -7.20 -9.95 31.46
CA LEU A 14 -6.45 -11.21 31.53
C LEU A 14 -5.69 -11.53 30.23
N ALA A 15 -6.19 -11.10 29.08
CA ALA A 15 -5.50 -11.26 27.79
C ALA A 15 -4.28 -10.32 27.61
N TRP A 16 -4.19 -9.22 28.39
CA TRP A 16 -3.08 -8.27 28.29
C TRP A 16 -1.86 -8.66 29.15
N ILE A 17 -2.06 -9.49 30.17
CA ILE A 17 -0.99 -9.91 31.11
C ILE A 17 -0.18 -11.10 30.54
N GLY A 18 -0.72 -11.85 29.59
CA GLY A 18 -0.12 -13.11 29.08
C GLY A 18 1.06 -12.98 28.10
N SER A 19 1.41 -11.78 27.61
CA SER A 19 2.38 -11.62 26.51
C SER A 19 3.81 -11.28 26.93
N LYS A 20 4.19 -11.48 28.20
CA LYS A 20 5.56 -11.20 28.70
C LYS A 20 6.27 -12.45 29.19
N LEU A 21 6.41 -13.45 28.32
CA LEU A 21 7.32 -14.58 28.52
C LEU A 21 8.03 -14.90 27.20
N VAL A 22 9.07 -14.11 26.89
CA VAL A 22 10.14 -14.55 25.96
C VAL A 22 11.33 -14.95 26.84
N PRO A 23 11.84 -16.19 26.75
CA PRO A 23 12.93 -16.67 27.57
C PRO A 23 14.24 -15.97 27.21
N ARG A 24 14.92 -15.45 28.25
CA ARG A 24 16.26 -14.86 28.16
C ARG A 24 17.30 -15.97 28.04
N SER A 25 17.85 -16.16 26.85
CA SER A 25 19.05 -16.98 26.64
C SER A 25 20.26 -16.27 27.24
N ALA A 26 20.95 -16.94 28.16
CA ALA A 26 22.20 -16.49 28.77
C ALA A 26 23.41 -16.88 27.91
N PRO A 27 24.53 -16.16 28.04
CA PRO A 27 25.84 -16.79 27.98
C PRO A 27 26.67 -16.55 29.26
N VAL A 28 27.13 -17.68 29.81
CA VAL A 28 28.37 -18.04 30.54
C VAL A 28 29.29 -16.91 31.07
N PRO A 29 29.80 -17.02 32.32
CA PRO A 29 30.64 -16.01 32.94
C PRO A 29 32.11 -16.13 32.51
N ALA A 30 32.75 -15.00 32.24
CA ALA A 30 34.20 -14.89 32.17
C ALA A 30 34.64 -13.60 32.89
N THR A 31 35.11 -13.78 34.13
CA THR A 31 36.24 -13.10 34.78
C THR A 31 36.65 -11.70 34.29
N ALA A 32 36.49 -10.71 35.19
CA ALA A 32 37.22 -9.44 35.15
C ALA A 32 38.72 -9.63 35.49
N PRO A 33 39.59 -8.63 35.21
CA PRO A 33 39.83 -7.65 36.27
C PRO A 33 39.96 -6.17 35.81
N THR A 34 39.52 -5.30 36.73
CA THR A 34 40.00 -3.96 37.16
C THR A 34 41.24 -3.43 36.42
N THR A 35 41.34 -2.18 35.95
CA THR A 35 41.72 -0.91 36.65
C THR A 35 42.00 0.08 35.47
N VAL A 36 41.70 1.38 35.44
CA VAL A 36 42.34 2.54 36.09
C VAL A 36 41.54 3.81 35.73
N VAL A 37 41.57 4.75 36.67
CA VAL A 37 40.88 6.03 36.80
C VAL A 37 41.48 7.17 35.96
N ALA A 38 40.64 8.19 35.70
CA ALA A 38 40.93 9.64 35.57
C ALA A 38 41.24 10.31 34.20
N ALA A 39 40.40 11.34 33.97
CA ALA A 39 40.71 12.69 33.50
C ALA A 39 40.66 13.02 31.98
N LEU A 40 39.64 13.83 31.62
CA LEU A 40 39.52 14.72 30.45
C LEU A 40 40.65 15.78 30.42
N PRO A 41 40.99 16.49 29.30
CA PRO A 41 40.02 17.08 28.35
C PRO A 41 40.44 17.32 26.86
N LYS A 42 39.45 17.81 26.09
CA LYS A 42 39.52 18.83 25.01
C LYS A 42 39.73 18.39 23.54
N GLN A 43 38.59 18.33 22.85
CA GLN A 43 38.28 18.80 21.48
C GLN A 43 39.38 18.80 20.40
N ALA A 44 39.13 18.06 19.32
CA ALA A 44 39.43 18.49 17.96
C ALA A 44 38.27 18.04 17.06
N GLN A 45 37.63 19.00 16.40
CA GLN A 45 36.51 18.84 15.48
C GLN A 45 36.72 17.72 14.46
N GLU A 46 35.79 16.76 14.44
CA GLU A 46 35.51 15.94 13.26
C GLU A 46 34.62 16.76 12.31
N PRO A 47 34.96 16.90 11.02
CA PRO A 47 34.16 17.67 10.08
C PRO A 47 32.74 17.10 10.00
N ALA A 48 31.75 17.97 10.23
CA ALA A 48 30.34 17.63 10.16
C ALA A 48 30.02 16.95 8.82
N ALA A 49 29.67 15.67 8.88
CA ALA A 49 29.05 14.95 7.78
C ALA A 49 27.74 15.67 7.36
N PRO A 50 27.33 15.58 6.08
CA PRO A 50 26.18 16.30 5.56
C PRO A 50 24.88 15.67 6.05
N GLN A 51 24.44 16.07 7.24
CA GLN A 51 23.17 15.69 7.83
C GLN A 51 22.12 16.76 7.50
N SER A 52 21.69 16.83 6.24
CA SER A 52 20.46 17.58 5.90
C SER A 52 19.68 17.01 4.72
N GLU A 53 20.11 15.89 4.13
CA GLU A 53 19.39 15.24 3.02
C GLU A 53 18.18 14.41 3.52
N LEU A 54 18.14 14.03 4.80
CA LEU A 54 17.19 13.04 5.32
C LEU A 54 15.89 13.60 5.94
N GLU A 55 15.75 14.92 6.07
CA GLU A 55 14.60 15.53 6.79
C GLU A 55 13.64 16.35 5.91
N ARG A 56 13.85 16.41 4.59
CA ARG A 56 12.89 17.10 3.73
C ARG A 56 11.62 16.24 3.60
N PRO A 57 10.43 16.72 4.01
CA PRO A 57 9.21 15.99 3.72
C PRO A 57 9.11 15.84 2.20
N MET A 58 9.04 14.58 1.73
CA MET A 58 8.89 14.28 0.30
C MET A 58 7.75 15.11 -0.29
N SER A 59 8.00 15.73 -1.44
CA SER A 59 6.99 16.45 -2.20
C SER A 59 5.84 15.51 -2.58
N VAL A 60 4.66 16.08 -2.84
CA VAL A 60 3.47 15.32 -3.30
C VAL A 60 3.81 14.51 -4.57
N ALA A 61 4.61 15.07 -5.48
CA ALA A 61 5.05 14.39 -6.69
C ALA A 61 5.94 13.17 -6.40
N GLU A 62 6.87 13.27 -5.45
CA GLU A 62 7.73 12.14 -5.05
C GLU A 62 6.94 11.04 -4.35
N LYS A 63 5.97 11.41 -3.50
CA LYS A 63 5.07 10.44 -2.85
C LYS A 63 4.20 9.71 -3.88
N LYS A 64 3.62 10.46 -4.82
CA LYS A 64 2.85 9.93 -5.95
C LYS A 64 3.64 8.91 -6.75
N ALA A 65 4.83 9.30 -7.23
CA ALA A 65 5.68 8.42 -8.04
C ALA A 65 6.11 7.16 -7.27
N GLN A 66 6.40 7.30 -5.97
CA GLN A 66 6.76 6.19 -5.12
C GLN A 66 5.58 5.22 -4.95
N GLN A 67 4.38 5.71 -4.63
CA GLN A 67 3.19 4.86 -4.47
C GLN A 67 2.78 4.16 -5.77
N GLU A 68 2.83 4.85 -6.91
CA GLU A 68 2.62 4.24 -8.23
C GLU A 68 3.64 3.14 -8.51
N LYS A 69 4.90 3.32 -8.13
CA LYS A 69 5.93 2.30 -8.30
C LYS A 69 5.69 1.06 -7.43
N TRP A 70 5.24 1.23 -6.19
CA TRP A 70 5.03 0.10 -5.27
C TRP A 70 3.72 -0.65 -5.54
N PHE A 71 2.63 0.07 -5.86
CA PHE A 71 1.30 -0.52 -5.96
C PHE A 71 0.72 -0.54 -7.37
N GLY A 72 1.38 0.11 -8.35
CA GLY A 72 0.84 0.27 -9.69
C GLY A 72 0.63 -1.06 -10.40
N THR A 73 1.64 -1.93 -10.43
CA THR A 73 1.54 -3.25 -11.08
C THR A 73 0.45 -4.12 -10.46
N GLU A 74 0.36 -4.19 -9.13
CA GLU A 74 -0.68 -4.95 -8.44
C GLU A 74 -2.08 -4.40 -8.73
N THR A 75 -2.21 -3.08 -8.76
CA THR A 75 -3.49 -2.40 -9.09
C THR A 75 -3.90 -2.69 -10.52
N ILE A 76 -2.97 -2.71 -11.47
CA ILE A 76 -3.23 -3.09 -12.88
C ILE A 76 -3.70 -4.54 -12.97
N ILE A 77 -3.03 -5.48 -12.31
CA ILE A 77 -3.42 -6.90 -12.30
C ILE A 77 -4.82 -7.07 -11.70
N ALA A 78 -5.09 -6.39 -10.59
CA ALA A 78 -6.41 -6.40 -9.94
C ALA A 78 -7.48 -5.82 -10.86
N ALA A 79 -7.17 -4.73 -11.57
CA ALA A 79 -8.07 -4.09 -12.52
C ALA A 79 -8.42 -5.02 -13.67
N GLU A 80 -7.44 -5.63 -14.35
CA GLU A 80 -7.73 -6.55 -15.45
C GLU A 80 -8.57 -7.74 -14.97
N ARG A 81 -8.26 -8.30 -13.81
CA ARG A 81 -9.05 -9.40 -13.22
C ARG A 81 -10.48 -8.96 -12.94
N ALA A 82 -10.68 -7.74 -12.43
CA ALA A 82 -11.99 -7.20 -12.15
C ALA A 82 -12.77 -6.91 -13.43
N VAL A 83 -12.14 -6.28 -14.42
CA VAL A 83 -12.74 -6.01 -15.72
C VAL A 83 -13.16 -7.31 -16.41
N ARG A 84 -12.31 -8.35 -16.42
CA ARG A 84 -12.66 -9.67 -17.00
C ARG A 84 -13.98 -10.23 -16.44
N ARG A 85 -14.26 -10.06 -15.14
CA ARG A 85 -15.50 -10.53 -14.50
C ARG A 85 -16.75 -9.79 -14.97
N GLU A 86 -16.61 -8.58 -15.50
CA GLU A 86 -17.72 -7.75 -15.99
C GLU A 86 -18.04 -7.98 -17.47
N LEU A 87 -17.21 -8.73 -18.20
CA LEU A 87 -17.35 -8.97 -19.64
C LEU A 87 -18.23 -10.19 -19.93
N LYS A 88 -18.82 -10.22 -21.13
CA LYS A 88 -19.63 -11.35 -21.60
C LYS A 88 -18.77 -12.58 -21.93
N ASP A 89 -17.59 -12.35 -22.48
CA ASP A 89 -16.57 -13.37 -22.74
C ASP A 89 -15.25 -12.90 -22.09
N PRO A 90 -14.97 -13.33 -20.84
CA PRO A 90 -13.79 -12.93 -20.08
C PRO A 90 -12.46 -13.29 -20.73
N ASP A 91 -12.41 -14.43 -21.44
CA ASP A 91 -11.18 -14.96 -22.02
C ASP A 91 -10.82 -14.23 -23.33
N SER A 92 -11.80 -13.60 -23.98
CA SER A 92 -11.57 -12.75 -25.15
C SER A 92 -11.03 -11.35 -24.85
N ALA A 93 -10.81 -11.01 -23.58
CA ALA A 93 -10.48 -9.66 -23.14
C ALA A 93 -9.11 -9.19 -23.66
N GLU A 94 -9.13 -8.11 -24.44
CA GLU A 94 -7.94 -7.39 -24.91
C GLU A 94 -7.82 -6.06 -24.16
N PHE A 95 -6.66 -5.82 -23.57
CA PHE A 95 -6.37 -4.61 -22.81
C PHE A 95 -5.39 -3.70 -23.55
N LYS A 96 -5.62 -2.39 -23.48
CA LYS A 96 -4.74 -1.35 -24.06
C LYS A 96 -4.61 -0.15 -23.13
N ASP A 97 -3.42 0.45 -23.14
CA ASP A 97 -3.09 1.69 -22.40
C ASP A 97 -3.38 1.60 -20.90
N VAL A 98 -3.19 0.41 -20.33
CA VAL A 98 -3.44 0.19 -18.91
C VAL A 98 -2.29 0.77 -18.11
N ARG A 99 -2.60 1.74 -17.26
CA ARG A 99 -1.64 2.43 -16.40
C ARG A 99 -2.22 2.61 -15.01
N ALA A 100 -1.34 2.60 -14.03
CA ALA A 100 -1.68 3.05 -12.69
C ALA A 100 -1.50 4.57 -12.61
N ASN A 101 -2.38 5.24 -11.88
CA ASN A 101 -2.28 6.65 -11.56
C ASN A 101 -2.62 6.84 -10.09
N TYR A 102 -1.86 7.65 -9.38
CA TYR A 102 -2.20 8.00 -8.01
C TYR A 102 -3.00 9.30 -7.95
N THR A 103 -4.03 9.26 -7.12
CA THR A 103 -4.92 10.37 -6.77
C THR A 103 -4.95 10.50 -5.26
N GLU A 104 -5.03 11.74 -4.76
CA GLU A 104 -5.15 11.99 -3.31
C GLU A 104 -6.48 11.45 -2.74
N GLU A 105 -7.54 11.44 -3.56
CA GLU A 105 -8.88 11.02 -3.14
C GLU A 105 -9.05 9.49 -3.11
N PHE A 106 -8.53 8.78 -4.11
CA PHE A 106 -8.78 7.34 -4.29
C PHE A 106 -7.52 6.48 -4.16
N GLY A 107 -6.37 7.08 -3.86
CA GLY A 107 -5.08 6.39 -3.86
C GLY A 107 -4.68 5.97 -5.28
N VAL A 108 -4.06 4.79 -5.40
CA VAL A 108 -3.64 4.24 -6.70
C VAL A 108 -4.84 3.63 -7.40
N VAL A 109 -5.19 4.21 -8.54
CA VAL A 109 -6.22 3.71 -9.47
C VAL A 109 -5.54 3.12 -10.70
N ALA A 110 -6.23 2.23 -11.42
CA ALA A 110 -5.82 1.78 -12.74
C ALA A 110 -6.82 2.22 -13.79
N CYS A 111 -6.31 2.82 -14.85
CA CYS A 111 -7.08 3.32 -15.98
C CYS A 111 -6.64 2.59 -17.23
N GLY A 112 -7.56 2.28 -18.13
CA GLY A 112 -7.21 1.66 -19.39
C GLY A 112 -8.39 1.49 -20.32
N ARG A 113 -8.15 0.76 -21.41
CA ARG A 113 -9.16 0.40 -22.39
C ARG A 113 -9.27 -1.10 -22.53
N VAL A 114 -10.49 -1.60 -22.67
CA VAL A 114 -10.78 -3.03 -22.87
C VAL A 114 -11.68 -3.25 -24.07
N ASN A 115 -11.42 -4.29 -24.84
CA ASN A 115 -12.30 -4.81 -25.89
C ASN A 115 -12.52 -6.30 -25.66
N ALA A 116 -13.72 -6.80 -25.94
CA ALA A 116 -14.07 -8.20 -25.75
C ALA A 116 -15.25 -8.58 -26.65
N LYS A 117 -15.42 -9.89 -26.87
CA LYS A 117 -16.54 -10.43 -27.64
C LYS A 117 -17.86 -10.20 -26.91
N ASN A 118 -18.88 -9.86 -27.68
CA ASN A 118 -20.26 -9.78 -27.22
C ASN A 118 -20.97 -11.15 -27.34
N GLU A 119 -22.28 -11.18 -27.05
CA GLU A 119 -23.11 -12.39 -27.13
C GLU A 119 -23.22 -12.97 -28.56
N LEU A 120 -22.86 -12.20 -29.58
CA LEU A 120 -22.80 -12.61 -30.99
C LEU A 120 -21.39 -13.04 -31.42
N GLY A 121 -20.43 -13.11 -30.48
CA GLY A 121 -19.04 -13.51 -30.76
C GLY A 121 -18.15 -12.45 -31.40
N GLY A 122 -18.64 -11.22 -31.56
CA GLY A 122 -17.94 -10.13 -32.24
C GLY A 122 -17.36 -9.09 -31.28
N TYR A 123 -16.20 -8.50 -31.66
CA TYR A 123 -15.62 -7.34 -30.98
C TYR A 123 -16.33 -6.05 -31.40
N THR A 124 -16.53 -5.12 -30.45
CA THR A 124 -17.27 -3.86 -30.69
C THR A 124 -16.43 -2.61 -30.50
N GLY A 125 -15.12 -2.76 -30.38
CA GLY A 125 -14.16 -1.69 -30.13
C GLY A 125 -13.80 -1.51 -28.65
N PHE A 126 -12.69 -0.83 -28.45
CA PHE A 126 -12.11 -0.54 -27.13
C PHE A 126 -12.97 0.46 -26.36
N ARG A 127 -13.16 0.20 -25.08
CA ARG A 127 -13.97 1.00 -24.15
C ARG A 127 -13.16 1.30 -22.91
N ARG A 128 -13.37 2.48 -22.33
CA ARG A 128 -12.66 2.92 -21.14
C ARG A 128 -13.12 2.14 -19.91
N PHE A 129 -12.18 1.88 -19.01
CA PHE A 129 -12.46 1.46 -17.65
C PHE A 129 -11.60 2.22 -16.66
N VAL A 130 -12.13 2.35 -15.45
CA VAL A 130 -11.40 2.83 -14.26
C VAL A 130 -11.58 1.81 -13.15
N PHE A 131 -10.48 1.47 -12.48
CA PHE A 131 -10.46 0.59 -11.33
C PHE A 131 -9.87 1.33 -10.13
N GLY A 132 -10.59 1.34 -9.02
CA GLY A 132 -10.20 1.98 -7.77
C GLY A 132 -11.09 1.48 -6.63
N ASP A 133 -10.56 1.44 -5.41
CA ASP A 133 -11.29 0.97 -4.22
C ASP A 133 -11.97 -0.41 -4.41
N GLY A 134 -11.30 -1.31 -5.17
CA GLY A 134 -11.81 -2.65 -5.47
C GLY A 134 -12.98 -2.72 -6.47
N ARG A 135 -13.41 -1.60 -7.04
CA ARG A 135 -14.54 -1.52 -7.97
C ARG A 135 -14.09 -1.17 -9.39
N VAL A 136 -14.82 -1.67 -10.39
CA VAL A 136 -14.65 -1.31 -11.80
C VAL A 136 -15.80 -0.41 -12.23
N ILE A 137 -15.46 0.66 -12.95
CA ILE A 137 -16.39 1.52 -13.69
C ILE A 137 -16.08 1.31 -15.17
N LEU A 138 -17.04 0.79 -15.94
CA LEU A 138 -16.84 0.41 -17.35
C LEU A 138 -17.82 1.17 -18.26
N GLU A 139 -17.32 1.80 -19.33
CA GLU A 139 -18.08 2.69 -20.22
C GLU A 139 -19.39 2.11 -20.82
N ARG A 140 -19.53 0.78 -20.93
CA ARG A 140 -20.78 0.16 -21.41
C ARG A 140 -21.85 0.09 -20.31
N ARG A 141 -21.44 -0.08 -19.06
CA ARG A 141 -22.32 -0.31 -17.91
C ARG A 141 -22.57 0.96 -17.10
N ASP A 142 -21.56 1.82 -17.03
CA ASP A 142 -21.47 2.94 -16.08
C ASP A 142 -21.09 4.25 -16.78
N ASN A 143 -21.36 5.38 -16.13
CA ASN A 143 -20.85 6.68 -16.58
C ASN A 143 -19.36 6.84 -16.19
N VAL A 144 -18.47 6.37 -17.06
CA VAL A 144 -17.02 6.40 -16.83
C VAL A 144 -16.41 7.81 -16.90
N SER A 145 -17.11 8.79 -17.48
CA SER A 145 -16.50 10.08 -17.85
C SER A 145 -15.96 10.86 -16.66
N ASP A 146 -16.69 10.89 -15.54
CA ASP A 146 -16.30 11.66 -14.36
C ASP A 146 -15.09 11.01 -13.67
N ALA A 147 -15.15 9.70 -13.44
CA ALA A 147 -14.03 8.92 -12.88
C ALA A 147 -12.78 9.00 -13.76
N TRP A 148 -12.96 8.94 -15.09
CA TRP A 148 -11.86 9.08 -16.04
C TRP A 148 -11.21 10.47 -15.96
N SER A 149 -12.02 11.52 -15.90
CA SER A 149 -11.51 12.89 -15.90
C SER A 149 -10.82 13.26 -14.59
N GLY A 150 -11.30 12.74 -13.46
CA GLY A 150 -10.71 12.97 -12.14
C GLY A 150 -9.48 12.11 -11.84
N ALA A 151 -9.36 10.92 -12.45
CA ALA A 151 -8.35 9.94 -12.03
C ALA A 151 -7.42 9.45 -13.16
N CYS A 152 -7.70 9.70 -14.44
CA CYS A 152 -6.97 9.09 -15.56
C CYS A 152 -6.31 10.09 -16.53
N LEU A 153 -6.57 11.40 -16.36
CA LEU A 153 -5.97 12.48 -17.14
C LEU A 153 -4.73 13.06 -16.46
#